data_AF-A0A662B167-F1
#
_entry.id   AF-A0A662B167-F1
#
_cell.length_a   1.000
_cell.length_b   1.000
_cell.length_c   1.000
_cell.angle_alpha   90.00
_cell.angle_beta   90.00
_cell.angle_gamma   90.00
#
_symmetry.space_group_name_H-M   'P 1'
#
loop_
_entity.id
_entity.type
_entity.pdbx_description
1 polymer ?
#
loop_
_entity_poly.entity_id
_entity_poly.type
_entity_poly.pdbx_seq_one_letter_code
_entity_poly.pdbx_strand_id
1 'polypeptide(L)'
;MDNLKMFVGKSGDIVDVYGNSNHPDAYLFLDEPKGFNWAFVAVGNDATNIGVAEVGLPPSTLDETSRAVLLDDYSIKNIFTEQITEWVFIEYPNADSVAVALLVEQHLADSQAPGFFNSDGFVQGGVSPSNDYNELVGNIEKLAPYKPLDVSTLKIEFK
;
A
#
# COMPACT_ATOMS: atom_id res chain seq x y z
N MET A 1 -12.84 -6.45 -7.32
CA MET A 1 -12.06 -7.54 -6.68
C MET A 1 -12.53 -8.88 -7.21
N ASP A 2 -11.61 -9.76 -7.63
CA ASP A 2 -11.90 -11.15 -8.02
C ASP A 2 -11.15 -12.19 -7.18
N ASN A 3 -9.97 -11.87 -6.64
CA ASN A 3 -9.17 -12.73 -5.77
C ASN A 3 -8.63 -11.99 -4.54
N LEU A 4 -8.51 -12.71 -3.42
CA LEU A 4 -7.85 -12.26 -2.19
C LEU A 4 -7.04 -13.42 -1.61
N LYS A 5 -5.76 -13.18 -1.34
CA LYS A 5 -4.91 -14.11 -0.58
C LYS A 5 -4.30 -13.35 0.58
N MET A 6 -4.54 -13.85 1.79
CA MET A 6 -4.14 -13.16 3.02
C MET A 6 -3.73 -14.17 4.09
N PHE A 7 -2.73 -13.78 4.87
CA PHE A 7 -2.35 -14.40 6.12
C PHE A 7 -2.70 -13.47 7.29
N VAL A 8 -3.15 -14.07 8.39
CA VAL A 8 -3.32 -13.40 9.69
C VAL A 8 -2.78 -14.34 10.77
N GLY A 9 -1.82 -13.87 11.56
CA GLY A 9 -1.21 -14.61 12.65
C GLY A 9 -1.15 -13.78 13.92
N LYS A 10 -1.28 -14.43 15.08
CA LYS A 10 -1.12 -13.78 16.39
C LYS A 10 -0.08 -14.53 17.22
N SER A 11 0.86 -13.79 17.81
CA SER A 11 1.87 -14.30 18.73
C SER A 11 1.97 -13.37 19.95
N GLY A 12 1.44 -13.83 21.10
CA GLY A 12 1.26 -12.94 22.25
C GLY A 12 0.28 -11.81 21.89
N ASP A 13 0.70 -10.56 22.11
CA ASP A 13 -0.10 -9.37 21.78
C ASP A 13 0.13 -8.88 20.34
N ILE A 14 1.11 -9.42 19.62
CA ILE A 14 1.44 -9.02 18.25
C ILE A 14 0.56 -9.77 17.25
N VAL A 15 -0.04 -9.02 16.32
CA VAL A 15 -0.83 -9.53 15.20
C VAL A 15 -0.16 -9.13 13.89
N ASP A 16 0.23 -10.12 13.09
CA ASP A 16 0.82 -9.93 11.77
C ASP A 16 -0.22 -10.20 10.68
N VAL A 17 -0.30 -9.30 9.70
CA VAL A 17 -1.19 -9.41 8.54
C VAL A 17 -0.38 -9.13 7.29
N TYR A 18 -0.54 -9.94 6.26
CA TYR A 18 -0.03 -9.62 4.93
C TYR A 18 -0.85 -10.30 3.86
N GLY A 19 -0.86 -9.74 2.66
CA GLY A 19 -1.60 -10.31 1.54
C GLY A 19 -1.78 -9.36 0.38
N ASN A 20 -2.63 -9.77 -0.54
CA ASN A 20 -3.02 -8.96 -1.68
C ASN A 20 -4.48 -9.22 -2.03
N SER A 21 -5.18 -8.16 -2.46
CA SER A 21 -6.44 -8.31 -3.19
C SER A 21 -6.25 -7.88 -4.64
N ASN A 22 -6.76 -8.67 -5.59
CA ASN A 22 -6.69 -8.40 -7.01
C ASN A 22 -7.93 -7.64 -7.47
N HIS A 23 -7.73 -6.53 -8.18
CA HIS A 23 -8.80 -5.72 -8.76
C HIS A 23 -8.51 -5.48 -10.24
N PRO A 24 -8.84 -6.44 -11.12
CA PRO A 24 -8.44 -6.40 -12.54
C PRO A 24 -9.10 -5.25 -13.30
N ASP A 25 -10.23 -4.75 -12.79
CA ASP A 25 -10.96 -3.65 -13.40
C ASP A 25 -10.75 -2.29 -12.75
N ALA A 26 -9.90 -2.21 -11.71
CA ALA A 26 -9.64 -0.94 -11.04
C ALA A 26 -8.80 -0.02 -11.93
N TYR A 27 -9.22 1.23 -11.99
CA TYR A 27 -8.44 2.36 -12.46
C TYR A 27 -8.45 3.40 -11.33
N LEU A 28 -7.45 4.27 -11.28
CA LEU A 28 -7.32 5.26 -10.20
C LEU A 28 -7.66 6.66 -10.75
N PHE A 29 -6.68 7.39 -11.28
CA PHE A 29 -6.88 8.74 -11.82
C PHE A 29 -6.91 8.78 -13.36
N LEU A 30 -6.32 7.77 -13.98
CA LEU A 30 -6.29 7.57 -15.42
C LEU A 30 -7.03 6.27 -15.75
N ASP A 31 -7.67 6.21 -16.92
CA ASP A 31 -8.33 4.98 -17.39
C ASP A 31 -7.35 3.83 -17.65
N GLU A 32 -6.07 4.16 -17.88
CA GLU A 32 -4.95 3.23 -18.01
C GLU A 32 -3.73 3.74 -17.22
N PRO A 33 -2.88 2.86 -16.65
CA PRO A 33 -3.02 1.41 -16.67
C PRO A 33 -4.19 0.94 -15.80
N LYS A 34 -4.93 -0.05 -16.30
CA LYS A 34 -6.03 -0.70 -15.60
C LYS A 34 -5.57 -2.01 -14.95
N GLY A 35 -6.09 -2.28 -13.74
CA GLY A 35 -5.91 -3.54 -13.03
C GLY A 35 -4.80 -3.51 -11.98
N PHE A 36 -5.19 -3.27 -10.73
CA PHE A 36 -4.25 -3.15 -9.61
C PHE A 36 -4.43 -4.27 -8.59
N ASN A 37 -3.31 -4.78 -8.08
CA ASN A 37 -3.30 -5.45 -6.80
C ASN A 37 -3.21 -4.41 -5.70
N TRP A 38 -3.93 -4.64 -4.61
CA TRP A 38 -3.70 -3.94 -3.35
C TRP A 38 -2.87 -4.88 -2.50
N ALA A 39 -1.54 -4.72 -2.58
CA ALA A 39 -0.56 -5.44 -1.79
C ALA A 39 -0.45 -4.76 -0.42
N PHE A 40 -0.53 -5.52 0.68
CA PHE A 40 -0.52 -4.94 2.01
C PHE A 40 0.25 -5.78 3.02
N VAL A 41 0.82 -5.09 4.01
CA VAL A 41 1.33 -5.66 5.26
C VAL A 41 0.86 -4.80 6.42
N ALA A 42 0.65 -5.41 7.58
CA ALA A 42 0.35 -4.69 8.81
C ALA A 42 0.80 -5.47 10.04
N VAL A 43 1.16 -4.74 11.09
CA VAL A 43 1.44 -5.26 12.42
C VAL A 43 0.63 -4.48 13.44
N GLY A 44 -0.10 -5.18 14.29
CA GLY A 44 -0.83 -4.60 15.42
C GLY A 44 -0.32 -5.10 16.76
N ASN A 45 -0.52 -4.31 17.81
CA ASN A 45 -0.34 -4.73 19.21
C ASN A 45 -1.66 -4.57 19.96
N ASP A 46 -2.21 -5.67 20.44
CA ASP A 46 -3.51 -5.76 21.12
C ASP A 46 -3.49 -5.06 22.49
N ALA A 47 -2.39 -5.19 23.24
CA ALA A 47 -2.27 -4.64 24.59
C ALA A 47 -2.19 -3.10 24.60
N THR A 48 -1.48 -2.53 23.62
CA THR A 48 -1.33 -1.07 23.48
C THR A 48 -2.31 -0.45 22.48
N ASN A 49 -3.07 -1.28 21.74
CA ASN A 49 -4.04 -0.87 20.72
C ASN A 49 -3.44 0.12 19.69
N ILE A 50 -2.27 -0.23 19.17
CA ILE A 50 -1.57 0.52 18.11
C ILE A 50 -1.30 -0.39 16.92
N GLY A 51 -1.12 0.21 15.75
CA GLY A 51 -0.85 -0.52 14.51
C GLY A 51 0.04 0.24 13.55
N VAL A 52 0.70 -0.50 12.68
CA VAL A 52 1.51 0.00 11.56
C VAL A 52 1.08 -0.76 10.31
N ALA A 53 0.87 -0.08 9.19
CA ALA A 53 0.46 -0.71 7.94
C ALA A 53 1.10 -0.06 6.72
N GLU A 54 1.25 -0.84 5.66
CA GLU A 54 1.71 -0.37 4.36
C GLU A 54 0.85 -0.96 3.26
N VAL A 55 0.68 -0.19 2.20
CA VAL A 55 -0.05 -0.60 1.01
C VAL A 55 0.70 -0.16 -0.23
N GLY A 56 0.82 -1.09 -1.16
CA GLY A 56 1.28 -0.86 -2.52
C GLY A 56 0.21 -1.21 -3.53
N LEU A 57 0.33 -0.60 -4.71
CA LEU A 57 -0.58 -0.72 -5.83
C LEU A 57 0.15 -1.28 -7.08
N PRO A 58 0.79 -2.46 -7.01
CA PRO A 58 1.43 -3.06 -8.18
C PRO A 58 0.39 -3.47 -9.23
N PRO A 59 0.75 -3.49 -10.52
CA PRO A 59 -0.08 -4.08 -11.56
C PRO A 59 -0.43 -5.54 -11.25
N SER A 60 -1.65 -5.94 -11.61
CA SER A 60 -2.13 -7.31 -11.35
C SER A 60 -1.35 -8.41 -12.08
N THR A 61 -0.62 -8.02 -13.12
CA THR A 61 0.24 -8.88 -13.95
C THR A 61 1.68 -8.90 -13.48
N LEU A 62 2.05 -8.15 -12.43
CA LEU A 62 3.44 -8.05 -11.97
C LEU A 62 3.92 -9.38 -11.37
N ASP A 63 5.01 -9.91 -11.92
CA ASP A 63 5.68 -11.15 -11.50
C ASP A 63 6.85 -10.84 -10.54
N GLU A 64 6.54 -10.30 -9.36
CA GLU A 64 7.52 -9.85 -8.37
C GLU A 64 7.13 -10.20 -6.93
N THR A 65 8.11 -10.51 -6.09
CA THR A 65 7.97 -10.87 -4.67
C THR A 65 8.67 -9.93 -3.70
N SER A 66 9.55 -9.05 -4.21
CA SER A 66 10.33 -8.12 -3.41
C SER A 66 9.45 -7.12 -2.68
N ARG A 67 9.58 -7.05 -1.35
CA ARG A 67 8.95 -6.03 -0.52
C ARG A 67 9.26 -4.61 -1.02
N ALA A 68 10.53 -4.34 -1.35
CA ALA A 68 10.95 -3.03 -1.86
C ALA A 68 10.18 -2.67 -3.14
N VAL A 69 10.06 -3.60 -4.09
CA VAL A 69 9.29 -3.30 -5.30
C VAL A 69 7.80 -3.15 -4.98
N LEU A 70 7.22 -4.12 -4.27
CA LEU A 70 5.76 -4.17 -4.06
C LEU A 70 5.22 -3.06 -3.16
N LEU A 71 6.01 -2.56 -2.20
CA LEU A 71 5.55 -1.63 -1.18
C LEU A 71 6.32 -0.30 -1.13
N ASP A 72 7.52 -0.20 -1.71
CA ASP A 72 8.25 1.07 -1.88
C ASP A 72 8.02 1.62 -3.29
N ASP A 73 8.51 0.94 -4.34
CA ASP A 73 8.37 1.40 -5.74
C ASP A 73 6.89 1.61 -6.10
N TYR A 74 6.06 0.60 -5.81
CA TYR A 74 4.62 0.63 -6.03
C TYR A 74 3.82 1.18 -4.83
N SER A 75 4.43 1.92 -3.89
CA SER A 75 3.70 2.54 -2.78
C SER A 75 2.53 3.40 -3.25
N ILE A 76 1.48 3.54 -2.43
CA ILE A 76 0.37 4.46 -2.72
C ILE A 76 0.89 5.85 -3.09
N LYS A 77 1.86 6.37 -2.33
CA LYS A 77 2.46 7.69 -2.59
C LYS A 77 3.03 7.78 -4.00
N ASN A 78 3.82 6.82 -4.42
CA ASN A 78 4.46 6.85 -5.75
C ASN A 78 3.43 6.73 -6.87
N ILE A 79 2.51 5.76 -6.78
CA ILE A 79 1.50 5.54 -7.81
C ILE A 79 0.53 6.71 -7.93
N PHE A 80 0.12 7.30 -6.80
CA PHE A 80 -0.72 8.49 -6.83
C PHE A 80 0.04 9.70 -7.34
N THR A 81 1.32 9.86 -6.96
CA THR A 81 2.15 10.95 -7.48
C THR A 81 2.26 10.90 -9.00
N GLU A 82 2.57 9.72 -9.55
CA GLU A 82 2.67 9.50 -10.99
C GLU A 82 1.35 9.80 -11.70
N GLN A 83 0.26 9.14 -11.30
CA GLN A 83 -1.01 9.24 -12.02
C GLN A 83 -1.68 10.61 -11.88
N ILE A 84 -1.61 11.25 -10.70
CA ILE A 84 -2.15 12.61 -10.54
C ILE A 84 -1.35 13.59 -11.39
N THR A 85 -0.01 13.47 -11.39
CA THR A 85 0.84 14.35 -12.21
C THR A 85 0.53 14.20 -13.69
N GLU A 86 0.42 12.97 -14.19
CA GLU A 86 0.06 12.71 -15.58
C GLU A 86 -1.36 13.23 -15.91
N TRP A 87 -2.34 12.97 -15.05
CA TRP A 87 -3.70 13.49 -15.23
C TRP A 87 -3.73 15.02 -15.33
N VAL A 88 -2.98 15.73 -14.47
CA VAL A 88 -2.89 17.20 -14.52
C VAL A 88 -2.32 17.67 -15.85
N PHE A 89 -1.29 17.03 -16.40
CA PHE A 89 -0.72 17.45 -17.69
C PHE A 89 -1.60 17.09 -18.89
N ILE A 90 -2.45 16.07 -18.78
CA ILE A 90 -3.48 15.77 -19.79
C ILE A 90 -4.54 16.87 -19.81
N GLU A 91 -5.06 17.26 -18.64
CA GLU A 91 -6.14 18.25 -18.54
C GLU A 91 -5.63 19.70 -18.71
N TYR A 92 -4.41 19.97 -18.25
CA TYR A 92 -3.77 21.29 -18.26
C TYR A 92 -2.35 21.21 -18.86
N PRO A 93 -2.21 21.09 -20.21
CA PRO A 93 -0.91 20.87 -20.85
C PRO A 93 0.15 21.95 -20.63
N ASN A 94 -0.26 23.15 -20.20
CA ASN A 94 0.62 24.28 -19.94
C ASN A 94 0.78 24.57 -18.43
N ALA A 95 0.38 23.65 -17.55
CA ALA A 95 0.60 23.80 -16.12
C ALA A 95 2.10 23.89 -15.80
N ASP A 96 2.45 24.74 -14.84
CA ASP A 96 3.84 24.86 -14.37
C ASP A 96 4.23 23.59 -13.60
N SER A 97 5.26 22.89 -14.07
CA SER A 97 5.63 21.58 -13.52
C SER A 97 6.09 21.63 -12.06
N VAL A 98 6.69 22.75 -11.64
CA VAL A 98 7.12 22.94 -10.25
C VAL A 98 5.90 23.15 -9.35
N ALA A 99 4.94 23.98 -9.77
CA ALA A 99 3.69 24.19 -9.06
C ALA A 99 2.89 22.89 -8.92
N VAL A 100 2.84 22.06 -9.98
CA VAL A 100 2.17 20.75 -9.94
C VAL A 100 2.84 19.82 -8.95
N ALA A 101 4.18 19.71 -9.00
CA ALA A 101 4.92 18.85 -8.06
C ALA A 101 4.67 19.24 -6.59
N LEU A 102 4.71 20.54 -6.28
CA LEU A 102 4.44 21.05 -4.93
C LEU A 102 3.00 20.76 -4.49
N LEU A 103 2.03 20.93 -5.40
CA LEU A 103 0.63 20.63 -5.13
C LEU A 103 0.45 19.14 -4.81
N VAL A 104 1.00 18.26 -5.64
CA VAL A 104 0.90 16.80 -5.46
C VAL A 104 1.56 16.36 -4.15
N GLU A 105 2.76 16.84 -3.86
CA GLU A 105 3.46 16.53 -2.62
C GLU A 105 2.65 16.95 -1.38
N GLN A 106 2.07 18.16 -1.41
CA GLN A 106 1.24 18.67 -0.31
C GLN A 106 -0.02 17.81 -0.09
N HIS A 107 -0.69 17.39 -1.17
CA HIS A 107 -1.91 16.58 -1.07
C HIS A 107 -1.64 15.14 -0.63
N LEU A 108 -0.43 14.65 -0.89
CA LEU A 108 -0.01 13.28 -0.59
C LEU A 108 0.88 13.19 0.66
N ALA A 109 0.98 14.24 1.48
CA ALA A 109 1.85 14.28 2.65
C ALA A 109 1.66 13.09 3.59
N ASP A 110 0.40 12.72 3.88
CA ASP A 110 0.05 11.61 4.77
C ASP A 110 0.06 10.22 4.10
N SER A 111 0.33 10.14 2.79
CA SER A 111 0.41 8.87 2.07
C SER A 111 1.77 8.16 2.20
N GLN A 112 2.73 8.80 2.89
CA GLN A 112 4.04 8.20 3.10
C GLN A 112 3.94 6.94 3.97
N ALA A 113 4.55 5.86 3.51
CA ALA A 113 4.60 4.60 4.23
C ALA A 113 5.70 4.61 5.32
N PRO A 114 5.52 3.86 6.43
CA PRO A 114 4.27 3.20 6.82
C PRO A 114 3.25 4.17 7.43
N GLY A 115 1.97 3.79 7.42
CA GLY A 115 0.91 4.47 8.14
C GLY A 115 0.84 3.97 9.60
N PHE A 116 0.73 4.89 10.55
CA PHE A 116 0.64 4.61 11.98
C PHE A 116 -0.79 4.83 12.49
N PHE A 117 -1.24 3.93 13.36
CA PHE A 117 -2.61 3.89 13.88
C PHE A 117 -2.61 3.70 15.40
N ASN A 118 -3.61 4.25 16.06
CA ASN A 118 -3.90 4.02 17.48
C ASN A 118 -5.40 3.76 17.69
N SER A 119 -5.87 3.80 18.94
CA SER A 119 -7.27 3.60 19.30
C SER A 119 -8.26 4.57 18.64
N ASP A 120 -7.79 5.75 18.23
CA ASP A 120 -8.61 6.79 17.60
C ASP A 120 -8.57 6.73 16.06
N GLY A 121 -7.77 5.82 15.49
CA GLY A 121 -7.64 5.61 14.05
C GLY A 121 -6.26 5.99 13.52
N PHE A 122 -6.23 6.53 12.30
CA PHE A 122 -4.99 6.96 11.64
C PHE A 122 -4.36 8.15 12.36
N VAL A 123 -3.05 8.07 12.58
CA VAL A 123 -2.26 9.11 13.27
C VAL A 123 -1.46 9.93 12.27
N GLN A 124 -0.56 9.28 11.51
CA GLN A 124 0.26 9.91 10.46
C GLN A 124 0.95 8.85 9.59
N GLY A 125 1.47 9.28 8.44
CA GLY A 125 2.33 8.48 7.57
C GLY A 125 3.83 8.77 7.77
N GLY A 126 4.67 7.80 7.42
CA GLY A 126 6.12 7.93 7.31
C GLY A 126 6.86 7.80 8.64
N VAL A 127 6.84 8.84 9.46
CA VAL A 127 7.66 8.90 10.69
C VAL A 127 6.88 8.33 11.87
N SER A 128 7.54 7.51 12.70
CA SER A 128 6.92 6.97 13.92
C SER A 128 6.47 8.09 14.88
N PRO A 129 5.22 8.07 15.40
CA PRO A 129 4.74 9.07 16.35
C PRO A 129 5.44 9.02 17.72
N SER A 130 5.88 7.83 18.15
CA SER A 130 6.54 7.62 19.44
C SER A 130 7.43 6.36 19.40
N ASN A 131 8.18 6.13 20.48
CA ASN A 131 8.97 4.90 20.63
C ASN A 131 8.12 3.64 20.86
N ASP A 132 6.83 3.79 21.14
CA ASP A 132 5.93 2.65 21.41
C ASP A 132 5.74 1.77 20.16
N TYR A 133 5.96 2.33 18.98
CA TYR A 133 5.86 1.63 17.69
C TYR A 133 7.14 0.92 17.27
N ASN A 134 8.26 1.06 18.00
CA ASN A 134 9.57 0.53 17.58
C ASN A 134 9.54 -0.98 17.32
N GLU A 135 8.81 -1.74 18.14
CA GLU A 135 8.63 -3.18 17.93
C GLU A 135 7.85 -3.46 16.63
N LEU A 136 6.78 -2.72 16.38
CA LEU A 136 5.91 -2.89 15.21
C LEU A 136 6.66 -2.52 13.92
N VAL A 137 7.43 -1.43 13.94
CA VAL A 137 8.33 -1.03 12.83
C VAL A 137 9.37 -2.12 12.57
N GLY A 138 9.95 -2.72 13.60
CA GLY A 138 10.88 -3.84 13.42
C GLY A 138 10.23 -5.11 12.88
N ASN A 139 8.94 -5.33 13.15
CA ASN A 139 8.21 -6.52 12.74
C ASN A 139 7.63 -6.40 11.33
N ILE A 140 7.10 -5.23 10.94
CA ILE A 140 6.49 -5.03 9.62
C ILE A 140 7.52 -5.22 8.49
N GLU A 141 8.79 -4.88 8.74
CA GLU A 141 9.90 -5.11 7.80
C GLU A 141 10.17 -6.58 7.49
N LYS A 142 9.67 -7.50 8.32
CA LYS A 142 9.81 -8.95 8.13
C LYS A 142 8.66 -9.52 7.29
N LEU A 143 7.64 -8.72 6.98
CA LEU A 143 6.46 -9.14 6.24
C LEU A 143 6.60 -8.76 4.77
N ALA A 144 6.11 -9.62 3.88
CA ALA A 144 6.03 -9.35 2.46
C ALA A 144 4.66 -9.80 1.95
N PRO A 145 4.00 -9.02 1.07
CA PRO A 145 2.82 -9.47 0.34
C PRO A 145 3.14 -10.69 -0.53
N TYR A 146 2.10 -11.38 -1.00
CA TYR A 146 2.27 -12.39 -2.04
C TYR A 146 2.55 -11.73 -3.40
N LYS A 147 3.07 -12.54 -4.33
CA LYS A 147 3.29 -12.14 -5.71
C LYS A 147 1.97 -11.78 -6.42
N PRO A 148 1.80 -10.58 -6.98
CA PRO A 148 0.55 -10.14 -7.60
C PRO A 148 0.03 -11.11 -8.69
N LEU A 149 0.91 -11.59 -9.58
CA LEU A 149 0.55 -12.53 -10.64
C LEU A 149 -0.04 -13.85 -10.11
N ASP A 150 0.48 -14.37 -9.00
CA ASP A 150 -0.05 -15.61 -8.41
C ASP A 150 -1.44 -15.40 -7.81
N VAL A 151 -1.70 -14.21 -7.26
CA VAL A 151 -3.01 -13.86 -6.70
C VAL A 151 -4.03 -13.58 -7.79
N SER A 152 -3.64 -12.90 -8.88
CA SER A 152 -4.54 -12.62 -10.01
C SER A 152 -4.93 -13.88 -10.79
N THR A 153 -4.06 -14.89 -10.81
CA THR A 153 -4.33 -16.18 -11.46
C THR A 153 -4.84 -17.27 -10.51
N LEU A 154 -5.06 -16.94 -9.23
CA LEU A 154 -5.52 -17.87 -8.20
C LEU A 154 -6.87 -18.50 -8.60
N LYS A 155 -6.97 -19.83 -8.46
CA LYS A 155 -8.20 -20.60 -8.68
C LYS A 155 -8.35 -21.64 -7.58
N ILE A 156 -9.57 -21.77 -7.06
CA ILE A 156 -9.94 -22.83 -6.12
C ILE A 156 -10.82 -23.82 -6.87
N GLU A 157 -10.32 -25.03 -7.07
CA GLU A 157 -11.06 -26.11 -7.72
C GLU A 157 -11.61 -27.06 -6.65
N PHE A 158 -12.90 -27.36 -6.73
CA PHE A 158 -13.54 -28.37 -5.89
C PHE A 158 -13.60 -29.69 -6.67
N LYS A 159 -13.19 -30.78 -6.01
CA LYS A 159 -13.30 -32.15 -6.54
C LYS A 159 -14.60 -32.80 -6.08
#